data_AF-A0A8T2HMN2-F1
#
_entry.id   AF-A0A8T2HMN2-F1
#
_cell.length_a   1.000
_cell.length_b   1.000
_cell.length_c   1.000
_cell.angle_alpha   90.00
_cell.angle_beta   90.00
_cell.angle_gamma   90.00
#
_symmetry.space_group_name_H-M   'P 1'
#
loop_
_entity.id
_entity.type
_entity.pdbx_description
1 polymer ?
#
loop_
_entity_poly.entity_id
_entity_poly.type
_entity_poly.pdbx_seq_one_letter_code
_entity_poly.pdbx_strand_id
1 'polypeptide(L)'
;MPTKHSKKAGTMGSEALTYHERKALGFGTARERLGKDSLGNFYDCRLTLSPAVDPVASPSGFIFSREAIIENLLAQKKENKRRLVMWEQSQAIQLRKAAERDAVEKEASLLAFDRRNHAGASETLASQLRDAVTEEAEALMADKHTTRSVNNIKDNEARMVGLKSFWVPSQSKEAAEVVEKPDGSTRCPASGKKIKLKDLIQVNFTPVPGGEPGEYMDPVTRDPLTNASKLILIKPTGDVVLEATWKTCIKPDGVWHRIAVGDDDVLILEKGGTGFAEHDGDSVEAKRYFALGAGNGLADRRGQGAAGGSKFGLRLGN
;
A
#
# COMPACT_ATOMS: atom_id res chain seq x y z
N MET A 1 19.91 -31.37 28.49
CA MET A 1 20.49 -30.84 27.25
C MET A 1 19.43 -30.04 26.51
N PRO A 2 19.63 -28.75 26.21
CA PRO A 2 18.67 -28.01 25.42
C PRO A 2 18.74 -28.47 23.96
N THR A 3 17.63 -29.00 23.46
CA THR A 3 17.44 -29.33 22.04
C THR A 3 17.52 -28.02 21.25
N LYS A 4 18.65 -27.82 20.56
CA LYS A 4 18.80 -26.72 19.61
C LYS A 4 17.84 -26.98 18.45
N HIS A 5 16.67 -26.33 18.48
CA HIS A 5 15.87 -26.15 17.28
C HIS A 5 16.75 -25.43 16.26
N SER A 6 17.06 -26.08 15.14
CA SER A 6 17.82 -25.42 14.09
C SER A 6 16.99 -24.22 13.60
N LYS A 7 17.57 -23.02 13.70
CA LYS A 7 17.00 -21.78 13.11
C LYS A 7 17.00 -21.80 11.57
N LYS A 8 17.34 -22.94 10.98
CA LYS A 8 17.39 -23.24 9.55
C LYS A 8 16.70 -24.57 9.25
N ALA A 9 15.54 -24.84 9.84
CA ALA A 9 14.56 -25.68 9.18
C ALA A 9 14.04 -24.86 7.97
N GLY A 10 14.85 -24.86 6.92
CA GLY A 10 14.69 -24.05 5.73
C GLY A 10 13.37 -24.34 5.04
N THR A 11 12.60 -23.29 4.82
CA THR A 11 11.70 -23.11 3.68
C THR A 11 10.93 -24.36 3.23
N MET A 12 10.05 -24.87 4.10
CA MET A 12 8.92 -25.75 3.74
C MET A 12 9.28 -26.92 2.80
N GLY A 13 10.43 -27.59 2.99
CA GLY A 13 10.81 -28.80 2.23
C GLY A 13 11.20 -28.58 0.76
N SER A 14 11.27 -27.34 0.29
CA SER A 14 11.61 -27.02 -1.11
C SER A 14 13.11 -27.17 -1.45
N GLU A 15 13.97 -27.19 -0.44
CA GLU A 15 15.43 -27.33 -0.57
C GLU A 15 15.86 -28.78 -0.91
N ALA A 16 14.99 -29.76 -0.62
CA ALA A 16 15.20 -31.17 -0.97
C ALA A 16 14.81 -31.50 -2.42
N LEU A 17 14.13 -30.58 -3.12
CA LEU A 17 13.64 -30.78 -4.48
C LEU A 17 14.71 -30.41 -5.51
N THR A 18 14.93 -31.30 -6.46
CA THR A 18 15.78 -31.04 -7.63
C THR A 18 15.20 -29.90 -8.48
N TYR A 19 16.02 -29.31 -9.35
CA TYR A 19 15.56 -28.25 -10.25
C TYR A 19 14.38 -28.70 -11.12
N HIS A 20 14.40 -29.94 -11.60
CA HIS A 20 13.33 -30.52 -12.41
C HIS A 20 12.03 -30.67 -11.62
N GLU A 21 12.09 -31.12 -10.36
CA GLU A 21 10.91 -31.24 -9.49
C GLU A 21 10.34 -29.88 -9.11
N ARG A 22 11.21 -28.90 -8.80
CA ARG A 22 10.79 -27.52 -8.53
C ARG A 22 10.09 -26.90 -9.74
N LYS A 23 10.62 -27.11 -10.94
CA LYS A 23 10.01 -26.64 -12.18
C LYS A 23 8.66 -27.33 -12.45
N ALA A 24 8.56 -28.64 -12.25
CA ALA A 24 7.33 -29.40 -12.46
C ALA A 24 6.20 -29.02 -11.48
N LEU A 25 6.55 -28.68 -10.23
CA LEU A 25 5.60 -28.21 -9.22
C LEU A 25 5.25 -26.72 -9.37
N GLY A 26 5.89 -26.01 -10.31
CA GLY A 26 5.70 -24.57 -10.53
C GLY A 26 6.20 -23.71 -9.37
N PHE A 27 7.28 -24.12 -8.69
CA PHE A 27 7.94 -23.30 -7.66
C PHE A 27 8.67 -22.11 -8.29
N GLY A 28 8.58 -20.95 -7.64
CA GLY A 28 9.25 -19.72 -8.09
C GLY A 28 8.32 -18.78 -8.86
N THR A 29 8.90 -17.91 -9.69
CA THR A 29 8.13 -16.96 -10.51
C THR A 29 7.62 -17.61 -11.79
N ALA A 30 6.32 -17.81 -11.92
CA ALA A 30 5.69 -18.16 -13.19
C ALA A 30 5.50 -16.91 -14.05
N ARG A 31 5.70 -17.04 -15.36
CA ARG A 31 5.49 -15.98 -16.36
C ARG A 31 4.57 -16.47 -17.47
N GLU A 32 3.61 -15.65 -17.88
CA GLU A 32 2.71 -15.92 -19.00
C GLU A 32 2.60 -14.65 -19.83
N ARG A 33 2.71 -14.82 -21.14
CA ARG A 33 2.47 -13.74 -22.10
C ARG A 33 0.98 -13.52 -22.23
N LEU A 34 0.52 -12.32 -21.94
CA LEU A 34 -0.89 -11.96 -22.05
C LEU A 34 -1.23 -11.50 -23.47
N GLY A 35 -2.47 -11.78 -23.88
CA GLY A 35 -3.04 -11.32 -25.14
C GLY A 35 -3.52 -9.87 -25.08
N LYS A 36 -3.90 -9.32 -26.25
CA LYS A 36 -4.44 -7.96 -26.39
C LYS A 36 -5.65 -7.71 -25.47
N ASP A 37 -6.51 -8.73 -25.32
CA ASP A 37 -7.75 -8.63 -24.53
C ASP A 37 -7.51 -8.45 -23.02
N SER A 38 -6.28 -8.67 -22.55
CA SER A 38 -5.90 -8.46 -21.14
C SER A 38 -5.43 -7.03 -20.85
N LEU A 39 -5.33 -6.20 -21.89
CA LEU A 39 -4.89 -4.80 -21.81
C LEU A 39 -6.09 -3.87 -21.93
N GLY A 40 -6.10 -2.81 -21.13
CA GLY A 40 -7.02 -1.70 -21.34
C GLY A 40 -6.62 -0.92 -22.59
N ASN A 41 -7.58 -0.23 -23.20
CA ASN A 41 -7.28 0.69 -24.28
C ASN A 41 -6.55 1.93 -23.77
N PHE A 42 -5.81 2.61 -24.65
CA PHE A 42 -5.06 3.82 -24.31
C PHE A 42 -5.97 4.98 -23.89
N TYR A 43 -7.26 4.94 -24.22
CA TYR A 43 -8.25 5.96 -23.86
C TYR A 43 -9.14 5.55 -22.67
N ASP A 44 -8.87 4.39 -22.04
CA ASP A 44 -9.67 3.92 -20.92
C ASP A 44 -9.24 4.59 -19.61
N CYS A 45 -10.23 4.87 -18.75
CA CYS A 45 -9.99 5.40 -17.42
C CYS A 45 -9.38 4.30 -16.53
N ARG A 46 -8.28 4.64 -15.86
CA ARG A 46 -7.57 3.68 -15.02
C ARG A 46 -8.31 3.26 -13.75
N LEU A 47 -9.29 4.04 -13.31
CA LEU A 47 -10.14 3.72 -12.15
C LEU A 47 -11.35 2.87 -12.51
N THR A 48 -12.03 3.18 -13.62
CA THR A 48 -13.28 2.51 -14.02
C THR A 48 -13.08 1.41 -15.06
N LEU A 49 -11.90 1.35 -15.70
CA LEU A 49 -11.56 0.41 -16.78
C LEU A 49 -12.54 0.47 -17.96
N SER A 50 -13.20 1.62 -18.13
CA SER A 50 -14.12 1.93 -19.21
C SER A 50 -13.58 3.13 -19.98
N PRO A 51 -14.05 3.40 -21.22
CA PRO A 51 -13.66 4.57 -21.97
C PRO A 51 -13.80 5.84 -21.13
N ALA A 52 -12.73 6.65 -21.07
CA ALA A 52 -12.71 7.81 -20.19
C ALA A 52 -13.66 8.90 -20.67
N VAL A 53 -14.52 9.37 -19.76
CA VAL A 53 -15.41 10.53 -19.98
C VAL A 53 -14.69 11.77 -19.47
N ASP A 54 -14.60 12.79 -20.31
CA ASP A 54 -13.76 13.99 -20.10
C ASP A 54 -12.36 13.62 -19.60
N PRO A 55 -11.54 12.98 -20.45
CA PRO A 55 -10.30 12.37 -20.01
C PRO A 55 -9.34 13.42 -19.45
N VAL A 56 -8.74 13.08 -18.32
CA VAL A 56 -7.70 13.87 -17.66
C VAL A 56 -6.50 12.99 -17.36
N ALA A 57 -5.30 13.52 -17.60
CA ALA A 57 -4.06 12.85 -17.32
C ALA A 57 -3.46 13.33 -15.99
N SER A 58 -2.93 12.39 -15.23
CA SER A 58 -2.02 12.68 -14.12
C SER A 58 -0.65 13.14 -14.65
N PRO A 59 0.17 13.86 -13.88
CA PRO A 59 1.56 14.17 -14.24
C PRO A 59 2.44 12.94 -14.46
N SER A 60 1.97 11.76 -14.07
CA SER A 60 2.62 10.47 -14.32
C SER A 60 2.18 9.82 -15.63
N GLY A 61 1.31 10.43 -16.44
CA GLY A 61 0.89 9.88 -17.74
C GLY A 61 -0.34 8.97 -17.71
N PHE A 62 -0.91 8.65 -16.54
CA PHE A 62 -2.14 7.84 -16.45
C PHE A 62 -3.40 8.66 -16.74
N ILE A 63 -4.31 8.09 -17.53
CA ILE A 63 -5.61 8.67 -17.89
C ILE A 63 -6.70 8.24 -16.92
N PHE A 64 -7.56 9.18 -16.59
CA PHE A 64 -8.74 9.00 -15.74
C PHE A 64 -9.94 9.75 -16.33
N SER A 65 -11.15 9.31 -16.00
CA SER A 65 -12.34 10.15 -16.14
C SER A 65 -12.29 11.25 -15.08
N ARG A 66 -12.65 12.48 -15.46
CA ARG A 66 -12.60 13.65 -14.56
C ARG A 66 -13.38 13.44 -13.27
N GLU A 67 -14.59 12.89 -13.36
CA GLU A 67 -15.44 12.62 -12.19
C GLU A 67 -14.78 11.59 -11.25
N ALA A 68 -14.36 10.45 -11.80
CA ALA A 68 -13.79 9.34 -11.03
C ALA A 68 -12.52 9.76 -10.25
N ILE A 69 -11.62 10.53 -10.87
CA ILE A 69 -10.41 10.99 -10.17
C ILE A 69 -10.75 12.00 -9.07
N ILE A 70 -11.71 12.90 -9.30
CA ILE A 70 -12.14 13.88 -8.31
C ILE A 70 -12.77 13.18 -7.09
N GLU A 71 -13.66 12.21 -7.33
CA GLU A 71 -14.27 11.42 -6.26
C GLU A 71 -13.21 10.68 -5.43
N ASN A 72 -12.23 10.06 -6.09
CA ASN A 72 -11.13 9.38 -5.40
C ASN A 72 -10.32 10.36 -4.55
N LEU A 73 -9.94 11.52 -5.09
CA LEU A 73 -9.19 12.53 -4.34
C LEU A 73 -10.00 13.09 -3.16
N LEU A 74 -11.31 13.23 -3.28
CA LEU A 74 -12.20 13.61 -2.18
C LEU A 74 -12.26 12.52 -1.10
N ALA A 75 -12.35 11.25 -1.50
CA ALA A 75 -12.34 10.12 -0.57
C ALA A 75 -11.03 10.07 0.22
N GLN A 76 -9.88 10.25 -0.45
CA GLN A 76 -8.58 10.33 0.20
C GLN A 76 -8.48 11.50 1.19
N LYS A 77 -9.00 12.69 0.86
CA LYS A 77 -9.01 13.83 1.79
C LYS A 77 -9.86 13.55 3.04
N LYS A 78 -11.03 12.93 2.86
CA LYS A 78 -11.91 12.53 3.98
C LYS A 78 -11.20 11.52 4.89
N GLU A 79 -10.55 10.53 4.29
CA GLU A 79 -9.81 9.51 5.01
C GLU A 79 -8.60 10.11 5.75
N ASN A 80 -7.82 10.98 5.10
CA ASN A 80 -6.71 11.68 5.74
C ASN A 80 -7.19 12.51 6.93
N LYS A 81 -8.33 13.20 6.81
CA LYS A 81 -8.93 13.93 7.94
C LYS A 81 -9.33 13.01 9.08
N ARG A 82 -9.91 11.84 8.79
CA ARG A 82 -10.26 10.84 9.83
C ARG A 82 -9.01 10.33 10.54
N ARG A 83 -7.96 9.98 9.80
CA ARG A 83 -6.69 9.53 10.37
C ARG A 83 -6.03 10.61 11.22
N LEU A 84 -6.09 11.88 10.79
CA LEU A 84 -5.55 13.00 11.57
C LEU A 84 -6.27 13.14 12.93
N VAL A 85 -7.61 13.05 12.94
CA VAL A 85 -8.38 13.11 14.20
C VAL A 85 -8.01 11.94 15.13
N MET A 86 -7.89 10.72 14.58
CA MET A 86 -7.46 9.55 15.36
C MET A 86 -6.04 9.73 15.92
N TRP A 87 -5.14 10.30 15.11
CA TRP A 87 -3.79 10.61 15.53
C TRP A 87 -3.78 11.66 16.66
N GLU A 88 -4.52 12.76 16.53
CA GLU A 88 -4.66 13.79 17.57
C GLU A 88 -5.20 13.21 18.90
N GLN A 89 -6.21 12.34 18.82
CA GLN A 89 -6.73 11.63 20.00
C GLN A 89 -5.68 10.73 20.64
N SER A 90 -4.94 9.96 19.83
CA SER A 90 -3.87 9.09 20.34
C SER A 90 -2.75 9.90 20.99
N GLN A 91 -2.38 11.04 20.42
CA GLN A 91 -1.36 11.95 20.98
C GLN A 91 -1.82 12.56 22.30
N ALA A 92 -3.09 12.98 22.39
CA ALA A 92 -3.66 13.50 23.64
C ALA A 92 -3.68 12.46 24.76
N ILE A 93 -4.02 11.20 24.43
CA ILE A 93 -3.97 10.08 25.38
C ILE A 93 -2.53 9.82 25.82
N GLN A 94 -1.57 9.79 24.90
CA GLN A 94 -0.15 9.58 25.21
C GLN A 94 0.40 10.70 26.11
N LEU A 95 0.09 11.97 25.81
CA LEU A 95 0.46 13.12 26.64
C LEU A 95 -0.14 13.04 28.04
N ARG A 96 -1.42 12.66 28.15
CA ARG A 96 -2.08 12.48 29.44
C ARG A 96 -1.45 11.35 30.25
N LYS A 97 -1.22 10.19 29.64
CA LYS A 97 -0.54 9.05 30.28
C LYS A 97 0.88 9.41 30.72
N ALA A 98 1.62 10.18 29.91
CA ALA A 98 2.94 10.66 30.28
C ALA A 98 2.88 11.63 31.48
N ALA A 99 1.95 12.59 31.48
CA ALA A 99 1.79 13.52 32.60
C ALA A 99 1.34 12.82 33.90
N GLU A 100 0.47 11.82 33.81
CA GLU A 100 0.06 10.98 34.95
C GLU A 100 1.26 10.18 35.49
N ARG A 101 2.10 9.59 34.60
CA ARG A 101 3.34 8.91 34.99
C ARG A 101 4.33 9.86 35.69
N ASP A 102 4.56 11.05 35.13
CA ASP A 102 5.44 12.05 35.72
C ASP A 102 4.94 12.52 37.10
N ALA A 103 3.62 12.62 37.29
CA ALA A 103 3.03 12.98 38.58
C ALA A 103 3.25 11.87 39.62
N VAL A 104 3.00 10.60 39.25
CA VAL A 104 3.26 9.45 40.12
C VAL A 104 4.73 9.35 40.49
N GLU A 105 5.64 9.52 39.53
CA GLU A 105 7.08 9.47 39.80
C GLU A 105 7.50 10.56 40.79
N LYS A 106 6.96 11.78 40.64
CA LYS A 106 7.20 12.87 41.60
C LYS A 106 6.67 12.54 42.99
N GLU A 107 5.43 12.05 43.10
CA GLU A 107 4.84 11.65 44.39
C GLU A 107 5.64 10.52 45.05
N ALA A 108 6.01 9.48 44.30
CA ALA A 108 6.86 8.40 44.77
C ALA A 108 8.24 8.91 45.22
N SER A 109 8.82 9.87 44.48
CA SER A 109 10.11 10.47 44.82
C SER A 109 10.08 11.22 46.15
N LEU A 110 9.01 11.99 46.40
CA LEU A 110 8.76 12.76 47.61
C LEU A 110 8.51 11.83 48.80
N LEU A 111 7.63 10.84 48.67
CA LEU A 111 7.36 9.86 49.73
C LEU A 111 8.61 9.12 50.19
N ALA A 112 9.45 8.72 49.24
CA ALA A 112 10.71 8.07 49.56
C ALA A 112 11.75 9.03 50.17
N PHE A 113 11.73 10.32 49.80
CA PHE A 113 12.56 11.34 50.45
C PHE A 113 12.13 11.59 51.91
N ASP A 114 10.82 11.72 52.15
CA ASP A 114 10.27 11.90 53.50
C ASP A 114 10.59 10.69 54.40
N ARG A 115 10.44 9.47 53.88
CA ARG A 115 10.82 8.25 54.61
C ARG A 115 12.32 8.17 54.93
N ARG A 116 13.18 8.64 54.02
CA ARG A 116 14.63 8.71 54.25
C ARG A 116 14.96 9.68 55.40
N ASN A 117 14.34 10.85 55.43
CA ASN A 117 14.68 11.89 56.40
C ASN A 117 14.00 11.73 57.77
N HIS A 118 12.74 11.28 57.79
CA HIS A 118 11.94 11.25 59.02
C HIS A 118 11.77 9.85 59.63
N ALA A 119 11.91 8.77 58.85
CA ALA A 119 11.68 7.40 59.32
C ALA A 119 12.97 6.55 59.44
N GLY A 120 14.15 7.14 59.22
CA GLY A 120 15.44 6.44 59.34
C GLY A 120 15.62 5.29 58.34
N ALA A 121 14.88 5.30 57.23
CA ALA A 121 14.98 4.26 56.21
C ALA A 121 16.33 4.32 55.49
N SER A 122 16.94 3.14 55.25
CA SER A 122 18.15 3.04 54.44
C SER A 122 17.88 3.43 52.98
N GLU A 123 18.92 3.88 52.28
CA GLU A 123 18.84 4.29 50.87
C GLU A 123 18.29 3.19 49.96
N THR A 124 18.60 1.92 50.27
CA THR A 124 18.12 0.74 49.55
C THR A 124 16.62 0.47 49.76
N LEU A 125 16.09 0.75 50.96
CA LEU A 125 14.66 0.57 51.24
C LEU A 125 13.83 1.69 50.61
N ALA A 126 14.38 2.92 50.58
CA ALA A 126 13.74 4.05 49.93
C ALA A 126 13.67 3.87 48.40
N SER A 127 14.70 3.30 47.75
CA SER A 127 14.67 3.00 46.32
C SER A 127 13.67 1.90 45.98
N GLN A 128 13.65 0.79 46.75
CA GLN A 128 12.69 -0.30 46.55
C GLN A 128 11.23 0.15 46.68
N LEU A 129 10.96 1.10 47.58
CA LEU A 129 9.63 1.68 47.73
C LEU A 129 9.22 2.57 46.55
N ARG A 130 10.17 3.30 45.94
CA ARG A 130 9.89 4.05 44.70
C ARG A 130 9.52 3.10 43.59
N ASP A 131 10.37 2.08 43.37
CA ASP A 131 10.19 1.10 42.31
C ASP A 131 8.85 0.36 42.45
N ALA A 132 8.49 -0.05 43.68
CA ALA A 132 7.21 -0.70 43.95
C ALA A 132 6.00 0.20 43.69
N VAL A 133 6.05 1.49 44.07
CA VAL A 133 4.96 2.45 43.84
C VAL A 133 4.82 2.74 42.33
N THR A 134 5.93 2.86 41.61
CA THR A 134 5.90 3.05 40.15
C THR A 134 5.37 1.81 39.44
N GLU A 135 5.77 0.60 39.85
CA GLU A 135 5.28 -0.66 39.28
C GLU A 135 3.77 -0.86 39.54
N GLU A 136 3.29 -0.55 40.75
CA GLU A 136 1.87 -0.63 41.09
C GLU A 136 1.04 0.39 40.29
N ALA A 137 1.55 1.61 40.12
CA ALA A 137 0.88 2.64 39.33
C ALA A 137 0.88 2.33 37.83
N GLU A 138 1.98 1.77 37.29
CA GLU A 138 2.05 1.29 35.90
C GLU A 138 1.05 0.15 35.65
N ALA A 139 0.91 -0.78 36.59
CA ALA A 139 -0.09 -1.85 36.52
C ALA A 139 -1.53 -1.32 36.59
N LEU A 140 -1.76 -0.17 37.23
CA LEU A 140 -3.07 0.47 37.33
C LEU A 140 -3.39 1.33 36.08
N MET A 141 -2.38 1.93 35.46
CA MET A 141 -2.48 2.74 34.23
C MET A 141 -2.48 1.92 32.93
N ALA A 142 -2.00 0.67 32.98
CA ALA A 142 -2.21 -0.29 31.91
C ALA A 142 -3.72 -0.48 31.75
N ASP A 143 -4.26 0.05 30.65
CA ASP A 143 -5.69 0.00 30.36
C ASP A 143 -6.17 -1.44 30.51
N LYS A 144 -7.09 -1.68 31.44
CA LYS A 144 -7.93 -2.90 31.50
C LYS A 144 -8.89 -2.97 30.30
N HIS A 145 -8.42 -2.63 29.11
CA HIS A 145 -8.95 -3.13 27.85
C HIS A 145 -8.48 -4.58 27.60
N THR A 146 -8.18 -5.33 28.66
CA THR A 146 -8.43 -6.77 28.66
C THR A 146 -9.85 -7.00 28.17
N THR A 147 -9.93 -7.53 26.95
CA THR A 147 -11.09 -8.20 26.38
C THR A 147 -11.94 -8.83 27.47
N ARG A 148 -13.07 -8.19 27.78
CA ARG A 148 -14.14 -8.71 28.65
C ARG A 148 -14.79 -9.99 28.10
N SER A 149 -14.21 -10.62 27.07
CA SER A 149 -14.84 -11.66 26.26
C SER A 149 -14.30 -13.07 26.47
N VAL A 150 -13.41 -13.35 27.44
CA VAL A 150 -12.94 -14.75 27.64
C VAL A 150 -12.94 -15.27 29.07
N ASN A 151 -12.84 -14.46 30.14
CA ASN A 151 -12.62 -15.04 31.48
C ASN A 151 -13.76 -14.75 32.48
N ASN A 152 -14.80 -15.58 32.45
CA ASN A 152 -15.79 -15.73 33.52
C ASN A 152 -15.38 -16.80 34.55
N ILE A 153 -14.08 -17.01 34.79
CA ILE A 153 -13.59 -17.99 35.78
C ILE A 153 -12.60 -17.29 36.72
N LYS A 154 -13.10 -16.85 37.88
CA LYS A 154 -12.31 -16.24 38.96
C LYS A 154 -11.23 -17.20 39.50
N ASP A 155 -11.46 -18.51 39.40
CA ASP A 155 -10.59 -19.54 39.97
C ASP A 155 -9.21 -19.64 39.31
N ASN A 156 -9.03 -19.11 38.10
CA ASN A 156 -7.76 -19.19 37.37
C ASN A 156 -6.93 -17.90 37.41
N GLU A 157 -7.41 -16.84 38.06
CA GLU A 157 -6.66 -15.56 38.18
C GLU A 157 -5.28 -15.77 38.83
N ALA A 158 -5.22 -16.56 39.91
CA ALA A 158 -3.97 -16.87 40.60
C ALA A 158 -2.97 -17.68 39.73
N ARG A 159 -3.47 -18.51 38.80
CA ARG A 159 -2.62 -19.30 37.90
C ARG A 159 -2.08 -18.44 36.75
N MET A 160 -2.84 -17.45 36.30
CA MET A 160 -2.45 -16.54 35.22
C MET A 160 -1.29 -15.60 35.62
N VAL A 161 -1.16 -15.26 36.91
CA VAL A 161 -0.05 -14.42 37.44
C VAL A 161 1.30 -15.16 37.34
N GLY A 162 1.32 -16.49 37.52
CA GLY A 162 2.53 -17.31 37.41
C GLY A 162 2.83 -17.83 35.99
N LEU A 163 1.94 -17.58 35.02
CA LEU A 163 2.04 -18.12 33.67
C LEU A 163 2.96 -17.25 32.81
N LYS A 164 4.17 -17.76 32.55
CA LYS A 164 5.17 -17.11 31.70
C LYS A 164 4.92 -17.40 30.22
N SER A 165 3.79 -16.93 29.68
CA SER A 165 3.44 -17.12 28.28
C SER A 165 3.21 -15.79 27.57
N PHE A 166 3.72 -15.70 26.34
CA PHE A 166 3.64 -14.52 25.47
C PHE A 166 2.21 -14.02 25.21
N TRP A 167 1.22 -14.91 25.33
CA TRP A 167 -0.20 -14.62 25.10
C TRP A 167 -0.93 -14.03 26.31
N VAL A 168 -0.25 -13.89 27.46
CA VAL A 168 -0.82 -13.25 28.65
C VAL A 168 -0.67 -11.73 28.48
N PRO A 169 -1.76 -10.95 28.53
CA PRO A 169 -1.71 -9.50 28.33
C PRO A 169 -0.74 -8.76 29.25
N SER A 170 -0.54 -9.24 30.48
CA SER A 170 0.42 -8.65 31.42
C SER A 170 1.90 -8.91 31.10
N GLN A 171 2.20 -9.88 30.23
CA GLN A 171 3.58 -10.21 29.81
C GLN A 171 3.85 -9.91 28.34
N SER A 172 2.82 -9.57 27.55
CA SER A 172 3.05 -8.98 26.23
C SER A 172 3.65 -7.60 26.43
N LYS A 173 4.87 -7.40 25.95
CA LYS A 173 5.44 -6.05 25.81
C LYS A 173 4.50 -5.28 24.91
N GLU A 174 3.72 -4.36 25.48
CA GLU A 174 2.90 -3.44 24.71
C GLU A 174 3.87 -2.67 23.81
N ALA A 175 3.91 -3.04 22.53
CA ALA A 175 4.59 -2.23 21.55
C ALA A 175 3.83 -0.90 21.52
N ALA A 176 4.50 0.19 21.90
CA ALA A 176 3.92 1.51 21.75
C ALA A 176 3.51 1.65 20.27
N GLU A 177 2.21 1.63 20.01
CA GLU A 177 1.68 1.98 18.70
C GLU A 177 1.96 3.47 18.52
N VAL A 178 3.15 3.78 18.03
CA VAL A 178 3.49 5.11 17.58
C VAL A 178 2.69 5.31 16.30
N VAL A 179 1.48 5.83 16.44
CA VAL A 179 0.67 6.27 15.30
C VAL A 179 1.47 7.39 14.66
N GLU A 180 2.06 7.10 13.50
CA GLU A 180 2.79 8.11 12.73
C GLU A 180 1.82 9.19 12.25
N LYS A 181 2.32 10.43 12.17
CA LYS A 181 1.52 11.56 11.72
C LYS A 181 1.05 11.31 10.27
N PRO A 182 -0.26 11.26 10.01
CA PRO A 182 -0.75 11.02 8.66
C PRO A 182 -0.36 12.15 7.70
N ASP A 183 0.14 11.76 6.51
CA ASP A 183 0.37 12.68 5.40
C ASP A 183 -0.97 13.24 4.89
N GLY A 184 -1.17 14.56 4.97
CA GLY A 184 -2.37 15.22 4.43
C GLY A 184 -2.47 15.26 2.90
N SER A 185 -1.44 14.81 2.18
CA SER A 185 -1.39 14.87 0.71
C SER A 185 -2.20 13.76 0.05
N THR A 186 -2.94 14.11 -0.99
CA THR A 186 -3.57 13.14 -1.90
C THR A 186 -2.54 12.53 -2.86
N ARG A 187 -2.76 11.28 -3.23
CA ARG A 187 -1.88 10.46 -4.07
C ARG A 187 -2.63 9.92 -5.28
N CYS A 188 -1.91 9.74 -6.38
CA CYS A 188 -2.45 9.15 -7.60
C CYS A 188 -2.75 7.67 -7.36
N PRO A 189 -3.96 7.17 -7.69
CA PRO A 189 -4.33 5.77 -7.48
C PRO A 189 -3.46 4.77 -8.26
N ALA A 190 -2.95 5.18 -9.42
CA ALA A 190 -2.12 4.34 -10.28
C ALA A 190 -0.62 4.37 -9.90
N SER A 191 -0.04 5.56 -9.71
CA SER A 191 1.40 5.74 -9.50
C SER A 191 1.83 5.89 -8.04
N GLY A 192 0.91 6.13 -7.11
CA GLY A 192 1.22 6.41 -5.69
C GLY A 192 1.91 7.76 -5.43
N LYS A 193 2.22 8.53 -6.49
CA LYS A 193 2.84 9.86 -6.41
C LYS A 193 1.85 10.90 -5.90
N LYS A 194 2.33 11.95 -5.23
CA LYS A 194 1.48 13.04 -4.73
C LYS A 194 0.88 13.81 -5.91
N ILE A 195 -0.42 14.09 -5.87
CA ILE A 195 -1.14 14.80 -6.93
C ILE A 195 -2.18 15.74 -6.35
N LYS A 196 -2.32 16.93 -6.93
CA LYS A 196 -3.40 17.89 -6.64
C LYS A 196 -4.33 18.02 -7.85
N LEU A 197 -5.51 18.58 -7.61
CA LEU A 197 -6.49 18.83 -8.68
C LEU A 197 -5.96 19.74 -9.80
N LYS A 198 -5.07 20.68 -9.46
CA LYS A 198 -4.45 21.60 -10.43
C LYS A 198 -3.41 20.92 -11.32
N ASP A 199 -2.89 19.78 -10.89
CA ASP A 199 -1.86 19.05 -11.62
C ASP A 199 -2.48 18.11 -12.67
N LEU A 200 -3.82 18.00 -12.71
CA LEU A 200 -4.55 17.24 -13.72
C LEU A 200 -4.60 18.03 -15.02
N ILE A 201 -4.14 17.41 -16.09
CA ILE A 201 -4.10 18.00 -17.43
C ILE A 201 -5.30 17.45 -18.21
N GLN A 202 -6.04 18.30 -18.91
CA GLN A 202 -7.12 17.84 -19.78
C GLN A 202 -6.55 17.14 -21.01
N VAL A 203 -7.16 16.05 -21.42
CA VAL A 203 -6.79 15.28 -22.61
C VAL A 203 -7.88 15.44 -23.65
N ASN A 204 -7.50 15.77 -24.87
CA ASN A 204 -8.37 15.89 -26.02
C ASN A 204 -7.84 14.95 -27.10
N PHE A 205 -8.59 13.88 -27.37
CA PHE A 205 -8.27 12.99 -28.47
C PHE A 205 -8.96 13.47 -29.75
N THR A 206 -8.25 13.43 -30.88
CA THR A 206 -8.82 13.76 -32.19
C THR A 206 -9.54 12.53 -32.76
N PRO A 207 -10.88 12.55 -32.91
CA PRO A 207 -11.62 11.41 -33.44
C PRO A 207 -11.38 11.24 -34.95
N VAL A 208 -11.44 10.00 -35.42
CA VAL A 208 -11.38 9.72 -36.86
C VAL A 208 -12.68 10.17 -37.54
N PRO A 209 -12.63 10.97 -38.63
CA PRO A 209 -13.82 11.42 -39.33
C PRO A 209 -14.53 10.24 -40.00
N GLY A 210 -15.73 9.91 -39.54
CA GLY A 210 -16.51 8.76 -40.02
C GLY A 210 -16.09 7.41 -39.43
N GLY A 211 -15.20 7.40 -38.42
CA GLY A 211 -14.79 6.20 -37.70
C GLY A 211 -15.77 5.78 -36.59
N GLU A 212 -15.54 4.60 -36.03
CA GLU A 212 -16.30 4.11 -34.88
C GLU A 212 -15.90 4.83 -33.57
N PRO A 213 -16.80 4.91 -32.57
CA PRO A 213 -16.47 5.51 -31.28
C PRO A 213 -15.32 4.75 -30.60
N GLY A 214 -14.19 5.42 -30.38
CA GLY A 214 -12.96 4.83 -29.83
C GLY A 214 -11.79 4.79 -30.81
N GLU A 215 -12.03 5.12 -32.08
CA GLU A 215 -10.97 5.33 -33.06
C GLU A 215 -10.49 6.77 -33.04
N TYR A 216 -9.23 6.95 -32.63
CA TYR A 216 -8.57 8.25 -32.56
C TYR A 216 -7.39 8.28 -33.52
N MET A 217 -7.06 9.48 -34.00
CA MET A 217 -5.94 9.71 -34.92
C MET A 217 -4.98 10.77 -34.41
N ASP A 218 -3.75 10.74 -34.91
CA ASP A 218 -2.80 11.83 -34.75
C ASP A 218 -3.28 13.07 -35.54
N PRO A 219 -3.34 14.27 -34.92
CA PRO A 219 -3.76 15.50 -35.61
C PRO A 219 -2.84 15.93 -36.77
N VAL A 220 -1.57 15.49 -36.79
CA VAL A 220 -0.60 15.86 -37.83
C VAL A 220 -0.55 14.81 -38.94
N THR A 221 -0.25 13.56 -38.59
CA THR A 221 -0.04 12.49 -39.59
C THR A 221 -1.33 11.81 -40.02
N ARG A 222 -2.42 11.97 -39.25
CA ARG A 222 -3.70 11.27 -39.42
C ARG A 222 -3.59 9.75 -39.30
N ASP A 223 -2.49 9.25 -38.74
CA ASP A 223 -2.33 7.83 -38.45
C ASP A 223 -3.21 7.44 -37.25
N PRO A 224 -3.80 6.24 -37.24
CA PRO A 224 -4.62 5.77 -36.12
C PRO A 224 -3.77 5.52 -34.87
N LEU A 225 -4.25 6.00 -33.73
CA LEU A 225 -3.62 5.77 -32.43
C LEU A 225 -3.90 4.32 -31.98
N THR A 226 -2.86 3.62 -31.54
CA THR A 226 -2.95 2.21 -31.10
C THR A 226 -2.28 2.01 -29.75
N ASN A 227 -2.70 0.98 -28.99
CA ASN A 227 -2.09 0.64 -27.69
C ASN A 227 -0.58 0.33 -27.79
N ALA A 228 -0.09 -0.04 -28.98
CA ALA A 228 1.33 -0.32 -29.22
C ALA A 228 2.16 0.97 -29.35
N SER A 229 1.57 2.02 -29.92
CA SER A 229 2.24 3.30 -30.12
C SER A 229 2.51 4.03 -28.81
N LYS A 230 3.61 4.79 -28.76
CA LYS A 230 3.92 5.68 -27.63
C LYS A 230 3.25 7.01 -27.89
N LEU A 231 2.34 7.38 -26.99
CA LEU A 231 1.51 8.57 -27.09
C LEU A 231 2.09 9.67 -26.20
N ILE A 232 2.02 10.89 -26.72
CA ILE A 232 2.50 12.10 -26.07
C ILE A 232 1.34 13.06 -25.94
N LEU A 233 1.16 13.60 -24.73
CA LEU A 233 0.22 14.66 -24.41
C LEU A 233 0.95 16.00 -24.35
N ILE A 234 0.42 17.00 -25.05
CA ILE A 234 0.89 18.38 -25.00
C ILE A 234 0.10 19.11 -23.91
N LYS A 235 0.75 19.48 -22.80
CA LYS A 235 0.09 20.08 -21.63
C LYS A 235 -0.75 21.34 -21.91
N PRO A 236 -0.30 22.33 -22.70
CA PRO A 236 -1.04 23.58 -22.87
C PRO A 236 -2.36 23.41 -23.65
N THR A 237 -2.41 22.51 -24.64
CA THR A 237 -3.61 22.31 -25.46
C THR A 237 -4.41 21.06 -25.07
N GLY A 238 -3.75 20.10 -24.44
CA GLY A 238 -4.32 18.80 -24.10
C GLY A 238 -4.36 17.81 -25.28
N ASP A 239 -3.77 18.15 -26.43
CA ASP A 239 -3.81 17.27 -27.60
C ASP A 239 -2.87 16.07 -27.45
N VAL A 240 -3.30 14.93 -27.97
CA VAL A 240 -2.50 13.69 -28.00
C VAL A 240 -1.93 13.46 -29.39
N VAL A 241 -0.61 13.25 -29.45
CA VAL A 241 0.17 13.02 -30.66
C VAL A 241 1.03 11.77 -30.52
N LEU A 242 1.49 11.21 -31.63
CA LEU A 242 2.47 10.13 -31.60
C LEU A 242 3.85 10.68 -31.19
N GLU A 243 4.66 9.85 -30.52
CA GLU A 243 6.04 10.21 -30.18
C GLU A 243 6.89 10.52 -31.43
N ALA A 244 6.63 9.82 -32.54
CA ALA A 244 7.29 10.09 -33.82
C ALA A 244 7.01 11.52 -34.30
N THR A 245 5.73 11.90 -34.34
CA THR A 245 5.25 13.22 -34.73
C THR A 245 5.82 14.33 -33.85
N TRP A 246 5.87 14.11 -32.53
CA TRP A 246 6.49 15.06 -31.61
C TRP A 246 7.97 15.30 -31.98
N LYS A 247 8.74 14.24 -32.22
CA LYS A 247 10.18 14.36 -32.51
C LYS A 247 10.46 14.98 -33.88
N THR A 248 9.66 14.68 -34.90
CA THR A 248 9.93 15.11 -36.27
C THR A 248 9.34 16.47 -36.61
N CYS A 249 8.16 16.81 -36.08
CA CYS A 249 7.43 18.01 -36.49
C CYS A 249 7.40 19.06 -35.37
N ILE A 250 6.98 18.68 -34.17
CA ILE A 250 6.64 19.67 -33.13
C ILE A 250 7.87 20.15 -32.38
N LYS A 251 8.79 19.25 -32.04
CA LYS A 251 10.05 19.59 -31.36
C LYS A 251 10.95 20.56 -32.15
N PRO A 252 11.18 20.38 -33.48
CA PRO A 252 12.00 21.34 -34.23
C PRO A 252 11.30 22.68 -34.43
N ASP A 253 9.97 22.70 -34.60
CA ASP A 253 9.23 23.95 -34.77
C ASP A 253 9.07 24.72 -33.44
N GLY A 254 9.05 24.02 -32.31
CA GLY A 254 8.91 24.60 -30.97
C GLY A 254 7.56 25.28 -30.71
N VAL A 255 6.59 25.08 -31.61
CA VAL A 255 5.28 25.73 -31.58
C VAL A 255 4.20 24.71 -31.92
N TRP A 256 3.14 24.69 -31.12
CA TRP A 256 1.93 23.90 -31.35
C TRP A 256 0.70 24.80 -31.23
N HIS A 257 -0.16 24.84 -32.25
CA HIS A 257 -1.36 25.72 -32.27
C HIS A 257 -1.08 27.18 -31.84
N ARG A 258 0.03 27.76 -32.31
CA ARG A 258 0.50 29.13 -31.97
C ARG A 258 0.95 29.34 -30.51
N ILE A 259 1.09 28.27 -29.74
CA ILE A 259 1.63 28.27 -28.38
C ILE A 259 3.05 27.70 -28.45
N ALA A 260 4.02 28.36 -27.81
CA ALA A 260 5.37 27.81 -27.69
C ALA A 260 5.35 26.58 -26.79
N VAL A 261 5.95 25.47 -27.24
CA VAL A 261 5.97 24.20 -26.49
C VAL A 261 7.41 23.73 -26.38
N GLY A 262 7.88 23.55 -25.14
CA GLY A 262 9.19 22.97 -24.85
C GLY A 262 9.12 21.50 -24.45
N ASP A 263 10.28 20.89 -24.17
CA ASP A 263 10.35 19.51 -23.66
C ASP A 263 9.66 19.35 -22.28
N ASP A 264 9.60 20.42 -21.48
CA ASP A 264 8.94 20.43 -20.17
C ASP A 264 7.41 20.44 -20.25
N ASP A 265 6.84 20.89 -21.36
CA ASP A 265 5.39 21.00 -21.60
C ASP A 265 4.78 19.70 -22.12
N VAL A 266 5.57 18.65 -22.16
CA VAL A 266 5.22 17.37 -22.75
C VAL A 266 5.08 16.32 -21.67
N LEU A 267 4.14 15.41 -21.87
CA LEU A 267 3.91 14.27 -20.99
C LEU A 267 3.75 13.01 -21.83
N ILE A 268 4.56 11.99 -21.54
CA ILE A 268 4.36 10.66 -22.14
C ILE A 268 3.18 10.00 -21.42
N LEU A 269 2.21 9.53 -22.19
CA LEU A 269 1.07 8.80 -21.65
C LEU A 269 1.46 7.36 -21.35
N GLU A 270 1.06 6.90 -20.17
CA GLU A 270 1.29 5.53 -19.74
C GLU A 270 0.28 4.60 -20.39
N LYS A 271 0.76 3.41 -20.76
CA LYS A 271 -0.05 2.41 -21.44
C LYS A 271 -0.94 1.66 -20.44
N GLY A 272 -2.07 1.15 -20.94
CA GLY A 272 -3.09 0.47 -20.15
C GLY A 272 -2.70 -0.95 -19.69
N GLY A 273 -1.73 -1.12 -18.80
CA GLY A 273 -1.42 -2.42 -18.18
C GLY A 273 -2.16 -2.59 -16.87
N THR A 274 -3.06 -3.57 -16.67
CA THR A 274 -3.88 -3.73 -15.45
C THR A 274 -3.04 -4.06 -14.20
N GLY A 275 -3.59 -3.97 -12.99
CA GLY A 275 -2.82 -4.25 -11.74
C GLY A 275 -2.19 -5.65 -11.65
N PHE A 276 -2.52 -6.55 -12.57
CA PHE A 276 -1.96 -7.90 -12.70
C PHE A 276 -1.05 -8.07 -13.93
N ALA A 277 -1.00 -7.08 -14.82
CA ALA A 277 -0.26 -7.11 -16.08
C ALA A 277 0.69 -5.91 -16.11
N GLU A 278 1.97 -6.17 -15.87
CA GLU A 278 3.02 -5.18 -16.07
C GLU A 278 3.18 -4.96 -17.58
N HIS A 279 3.04 -3.71 -18.03
CA HIS A 279 3.23 -3.33 -19.41
C HIS A 279 4.59 -2.63 -19.54
N ASP A 280 5.65 -3.40 -19.70
CA ASP A 280 7.06 -2.93 -19.74
C ASP A 280 7.43 -2.32 -21.11
N GLY A 281 6.54 -1.51 -21.68
CA GLY A 281 6.70 -0.85 -22.99
C GLY A 281 6.66 -1.77 -24.21
N ASP A 282 7.30 -2.94 -24.12
CA ASP A 282 7.66 -3.86 -25.20
C ASP A 282 7.09 -5.29 -25.02
N SER A 283 6.86 -5.75 -23.78
CA SER A 283 6.22 -7.04 -23.50
C SER A 283 5.13 -6.94 -22.44
N VAL A 284 4.10 -7.77 -22.60
CA VAL A 284 2.98 -7.88 -21.67
C VAL A 284 3.07 -9.25 -21.01
N GLU A 285 3.67 -9.28 -19.84
CA GLU A 285 3.90 -10.50 -19.08
C GLU A 285 3.25 -10.41 -17.70
N ALA A 286 2.43 -11.40 -17.35
CA ALA A 286 2.00 -11.60 -15.98
C ALA A 286 3.07 -12.37 -15.23
N LYS A 287 3.54 -11.84 -14.10
CA LYS A 287 4.49 -12.52 -13.20
C LYS A 287 3.81 -12.80 -11.86
N ARG A 288 3.87 -14.05 -11.39
CA ARG A 288 3.41 -14.42 -10.04
C ARG A 288 4.42 -15.34 -9.37
N TYR A 289 4.77 -15.00 -8.13
CA TYR A 289 5.64 -15.84 -7.31
C TYR A 289 4.83 -16.87 -6.52
N PHE A 290 5.22 -18.13 -6.64
CA PHE A 290 4.65 -19.25 -5.91
C PHE A 290 5.69 -19.79 -4.92
N ALA A 291 5.52 -19.44 -3.64
CA ALA A 291 6.40 -19.89 -2.56
C ALA A 291 6.30 -21.39 -2.26
N LEU A 292 5.18 -22.03 -2.63
CA LEU A 292 4.86 -23.44 -2.34
C LEU A 292 4.61 -24.26 -3.62
N GLY A 293 4.93 -23.69 -4.79
CA GLY A 293 4.51 -24.23 -6.08
C GLY A 293 3.06 -23.85 -6.41
N ALA A 294 2.76 -23.70 -7.68
CA ALA A 294 1.42 -23.39 -8.16
C ALA A 294 0.48 -24.62 -8.13
N GLY A 295 1.05 -25.82 -7.97
CA GLY A 295 0.32 -27.08 -7.99
C GLY A 295 -0.10 -27.52 -9.40
N ASN A 296 -0.28 -28.83 -9.59
CA ASN A 296 -0.47 -29.43 -10.91
C ASN A 296 -1.92 -29.32 -11.43
N GLY A 297 -2.77 -28.50 -10.79
CA GLY A 297 -4.19 -28.31 -11.12
C GLY A 297 -5.12 -29.52 -10.96
N LEU A 298 -4.58 -30.76 -10.94
CA LEU A 298 -5.34 -32.01 -10.91
C LEU A 298 -5.58 -32.55 -9.49
N ALA A 299 -4.86 -32.09 -8.48
CA ALA A 299 -4.90 -32.72 -7.15
C ALA A 299 -4.63 -31.78 -5.95
N ASP A 300 -4.82 -30.46 -6.08
CA ASP A 300 -4.65 -29.59 -4.90
C ASP A 300 -5.91 -29.66 -4.00
N ARG A 301 -5.99 -30.73 -3.20
CA ARG A 301 -6.98 -30.91 -2.12
C ARG A 301 -6.62 -30.09 -0.87
N ARG A 302 -5.94 -28.95 -1.02
CA ARG A 302 -5.55 -28.09 0.11
C ARG A 302 -6.43 -26.84 0.12
N GLY A 303 -7.52 -26.97 0.88
CA GLY A 303 -8.45 -25.87 1.19
C GLY A 303 -9.84 -26.13 0.62
N GLN A 304 -10.79 -26.43 1.50
CA GLN A 304 -12.22 -26.30 1.23
C GLN A 304 -12.54 -24.81 1.04
N GLY A 305 -12.22 -24.30 -0.15
CA GLY A 305 -12.25 -22.86 -0.44
C GLY A 305 -11.41 -22.46 -1.65
N ALA A 306 -10.98 -23.40 -2.50
CA ALA A 306 -10.42 -23.04 -3.80
C ALA A 306 -11.52 -22.31 -4.61
N ALA A 307 -11.38 -20.99 -4.74
CA ALA A 307 -12.10 -20.24 -5.74
C ALA A 307 -11.89 -20.94 -7.09
N GLY A 308 -12.97 -21.11 -7.87
CA GLY A 308 -12.91 -21.78 -9.16
C GLY A 308 -11.73 -21.22 -9.97
N GLY A 309 -10.91 -22.13 -10.52
CA GLY A 309 -9.73 -21.75 -11.29
C GLY A 309 -10.11 -20.66 -12.30
N SER A 310 -9.41 -19.53 -12.25
CA SER A 310 -9.70 -18.43 -13.14
C SER A 310 -9.53 -18.93 -14.58
N LYS A 311 -10.60 -18.86 -15.38
CA LYS A 311 -10.48 -19.13 -16.83
C LYS A 311 -9.47 -18.18 -17.50
N PHE A 312 -9.22 -17.03 -16.86
CA PHE A 312 -8.24 -16.00 -17.19
C PHE A 312 -7.20 -15.87 -16.07
N GLY A 313 -6.01 -16.46 -16.30
CA GLY A 313 -4.85 -16.35 -15.41
C GLY A 313 -3.88 -17.50 -15.64
N LEU A 314 -2.57 -17.18 -15.60
CA LEU A 314 -1.38 -18.04 -15.64
C LEU A 314 -1.69 -19.53 -15.72
N ARG A 315 -2.00 -20.01 -16.94
CA ARG A 315 -2.13 -21.45 -17.17
C ARG A 315 -0.72 -22.00 -17.27
N LEU A 316 -0.31 -22.76 -16.28
CA LEU A 316 0.89 -23.59 -16.38
C LEU A 316 0.59 -24.68 -17.41
N GLY A 317 1.06 -24.45 -18.63
CA GLY A 317 1.10 -25.49 -19.65
C GLY A 317 2.02 -26.61 -19.17
N ASN A 318 1.52 -27.85 -19.27
CA ASN A 318 2.38 -29.02 -19.29
C ASN A 318 3.24 -29.01 -20.56
#